data_AF-A0A2E9PP33-F1
#
_entry.id   AF-A0A2E9PP33-F1
#
_cell.length_a   1.000
_cell.length_b   1.000
_cell.length_c   1.000
_cell.angle_alpha   90.00
_cell.angle_beta   90.00
_cell.angle_gamma   90.00
#
_symmetry.space_group_name_H-M   'P 1'
#
loop_
_entity.id
_entity.type
_entity.pdbx_description
1 polymer ?
#
loop_
_entity_poly.entity_id
_entity_poly.type
_entity_poly.pdbx_seq_one_letter_code
_entity_poly.pdbx_strand_id
1 'polypeptide(L)'
;MNEILITIIVLIMFLFVFLAGRKEQVSQAESDKEGHQSEKESWSKEEVKSHGDIDATRDEMNRLIENKLDADDDDGIRLKFLINEWADLKKRVFSERRSWVRNPDKDSE
;
A
#
# COMPACT_ATOMS: atom_id res chain seq x y z
N MET A 1 -38.90 0.05 -51.74
CA MET A 1 -37.42 0.04 -51.72
C MET A 1 -36.87 1.09 -50.76
N ASN A 2 -37.30 2.35 -50.84
CA ASN A 2 -36.76 3.42 -49.98
C ASN A 2 -37.05 3.24 -48.48
N GLU A 3 -38.24 2.75 -48.09
CA GLU A 3 -38.55 2.52 -46.66
C GLU A 3 -37.67 1.43 -46.02
N ILE A 4 -37.41 0.33 -46.75
CA ILE A 4 -36.51 -0.75 -46.32
C ILE A 4 -35.08 -0.22 -46.17
N LEU A 5 -34.65 0.63 -47.11
CA LEU A 5 -33.32 1.25 -47.08
C LEU A 5 -33.15 2.19 -45.87
N ILE A 6 -34.18 2.99 -45.57
CA ILE A 6 -34.21 3.88 -44.41
C ILE A 6 -34.17 3.07 -43.10
N THR A 7 -34.94 1.97 -43.02
CA THR A 7 -34.93 1.12 -41.81
C THR A 7 -33.55 0.52 -41.56
N ILE A 8 -32.87 0.04 -42.60
CA ILE A 8 -31.51 -0.51 -42.49
C ILE A 8 -30.52 0.56 -42.00
N ILE A 9 -30.60 1.78 -42.52
CA ILE A 9 -29.72 2.89 -42.12
C ILE A 9 -29.91 3.23 -40.63
N VAL A 10 -31.17 3.32 -40.16
CA VAL A 10 -31.47 3.59 -38.75
C VAL A 10 -30.95 2.48 -37.84
N LEU A 11 -31.06 1.22 -38.28
CA LEU A 11 -30.58 0.06 -37.52
C LEU A 11 -29.05 0.04 -37.38
N ILE A 12 -28.34 0.40 -38.45
CA ILE A 12 -26.87 0.56 -38.43
C ILE A 12 -26.47 1.71 -37.50
N MET A 13 -27.22 2.82 -37.50
CA MET A 13 -26.95 3.95 -36.61
C MET A 13 -27.13 3.57 -35.14
N PHE A 14 -28.17 2.80 -34.81
CA PHE A 14 -28.38 2.27 -33.46
C PHE A 14 -27.25 1.33 -33.02
N LEU A 15 -26.77 0.45 -33.91
CA LEU A 15 -25.64 -0.44 -33.63
C LEU A 15 -24.36 0.35 -33.33
N PHE A 16 -24.10 1.44 -34.08
CA PHE A 16 -22.94 2.30 -33.84
C PHE A 16 -22.98 2.96 -32.47
N VAL A 17 -24.12 3.52 -32.07
CA VAL A 17 -24.30 4.15 -30.75
C VAL A 17 -24.11 3.12 -29.63
N PHE A 18 -24.66 1.92 -29.80
CA PHE A 18 -24.56 0.85 -28.80
C PHE A 18 -23.12 0.33 -28.62
N LEU A 19 -22.37 0.19 -29.71
CA LEU A 19 -20.97 -0.24 -29.68
C LEU A 19 -20.04 0.84 -29.11
N ALA A 20 -20.27 2.10 -29.46
CA ALA A 20 -19.48 3.22 -28.94
C ALA A 20 -19.68 3.42 -27.43
N GLY A 21 -20.93 3.43 -26.96
CA GLY A 21 -21.26 3.62 -25.54
C GLY A 21 -20.79 2.48 -24.62
N ARG A 22 -20.58 1.27 -25.17
CA ARG A 22 -20.04 0.13 -24.41
C ARG A 22 -18.52 0.18 -24.27
N LYS A 23 -17.80 0.70 -25.26
CA LYS A 23 -16.33 0.81 -25.23
C LYS A 23 -15.85 1.76 -24.13
N GLU A 24 -16.57 2.86 -23.93
CA GLU A 24 -16.23 3.90 -22.95
C GLU A 24 -16.46 3.43 -21.51
N GLN A 25 -17.55 2.68 -21.26
CA GLN A 25 -17.81 2.08 -19.94
C GLN A 25 -16.81 0.98 -19.57
N VAL A 26 -16.37 0.17 -20.56
CA VAL A 26 -15.39 -0.90 -20.31
C VAL A 26 -13.99 -0.32 -20.07
N SER A 27 -13.56 0.70 -20.84
CA SER A 27 -12.22 1.26 -20.63
C SER A 27 -12.08 2.01 -19.31
N GLN A 28 -13.16 2.61 -18.81
CA GLN A 28 -13.17 3.28 -17.51
C GLN A 28 -13.08 2.27 -16.35
N ALA A 29 -13.81 1.15 -16.45
CA ALA A 29 -13.69 0.05 -15.48
C ALA A 29 -12.31 -0.63 -15.50
N GLU A 30 -11.65 -0.69 -16.65
CA GLU A 30 -10.28 -1.21 -16.78
C GLU A 30 -9.24 -0.26 -16.15
N SER A 31 -9.38 1.04 -16.40
CA SER A 31 -8.55 2.10 -15.79
C SER A 31 -8.63 2.11 -14.26
N ASP A 32 -9.85 2.03 -13.72
CA ASP A 32 -10.05 2.01 -12.26
C ASP A 32 -9.46 0.75 -11.62
N LYS A 33 -9.48 -0.38 -12.35
CA LYS A 33 -8.89 -1.64 -11.91
C LYS A 33 -7.36 -1.59 -11.93
N GLU A 34 -6.75 -1.01 -12.96
CA GLU A 34 -5.30 -0.84 -13.06
C GLU A 34 -4.77 0.10 -11.97
N GLY A 35 -5.46 1.22 -11.71
CA GLY A 35 -5.11 2.15 -10.64
C GLY A 35 -5.06 1.48 -9.27
N HIS A 36 -6.13 0.75 -8.90
CA HIS A 36 -6.18 0.02 -7.64
C HIS A 36 -5.17 -1.14 -7.53
N GLN A 37 -4.83 -1.78 -8.65
CA GLN A 37 -3.82 -2.83 -8.66
C GLN A 37 -2.41 -2.27 -8.44
N SER A 38 -2.11 -1.11 -9.02
CA SER A 38 -0.83 -0.41 -8.83
C SER A 38 -0.60 0.03 -7.38
N GLU A 39 -1.67 0.50 -6.70
CA GLU A 39 -1.62 0.91 -5.30
C GLU A 39 -1.50 -0.28 -4.35
N LYS A 40 -2.18 -1.40 -4.65
CA LYS A 40 -1.99 -2.65 -3.89
C LYS A 40 -0.59 -3.22 -4.06
N GLU A 41 -0.02 -3.13 -5.26
CA GLU A 41 1.36 -3.53 -5.49
C GLU A 41 2.36 -2.62 -4.77
N SER A 42 2.15 -1.31 -4.73
CA SER A 42 3.02 -0.40 -3.99
C SER A 42 2.96 -0.68 -2.49
N TRP A 43 1.78 -0.91 -1.92
CA TRP A 43 1.63 -1.31 -0.51
C TRP A 43 2.17 -2.70 -0.19
N SER A 44 2.17 -3.62 -1.17
CA SER A 44 2.78 -4.94 -1.03
C SER A 44 4.31 -4.89 -1.16
N LYS A 45 4.83 -3.95 -1.96
CA LYS A 45 6.28 -3.72 -2.19
C LYS A 45 6.91 -2.81 -1.15
N GLU A 46 6.13 -1.99 -0.45
CA GLU A 46 6.55 -1.22 0.74
C GLU A 46 6.79 -2.12 1.96
N GLU A 47 7.28 -3.33 1.68
CA GLU A 47 8.06 -4.20 2.53
C GLU A 47 7.55 -4.20 3.96
N VAL A 48 6.71 -5.19 4.25
CA VAL A 48 6.43 -5.66 5.60
C VAL A 48 7.77 -6.04 6.23
N LYS A 49 8.55 -5.04 6.68
CA LYS A 49 9.69 -5.24 7.57
C LYS A 49 9.09 -5.95 8.77
N SER A 50 9.46 -7.20 8.93
CA SER A 50 9.04 -8.00 10.07
C SER A 50 9.50 -7.29 11.34
N HIS A 51 8.86 -7.59 12.48
CA HIS A 51 9.36 -7.09 13.77
C HIS A 51 10.85 -7.44 13.97
N GLY A 52 11.29 -8.59 13.44
CA GLY A 52 12.70 -8.99 13.44
C GLY A 52 13.61 -8.09 12.60
N ASP A 53 13.14 -7.57 11.46
CA ASP A 53 13.93 -6.67 10.61
C ASP A 53 14.07 -5.28 11.26
N ILE A 54 13.02 -4.84 11.96
CA ILE A 54 13.03 -3.62 12.76
C ILE A 54 14.03 -3.76 13.91
N ASP A 55 14.01 -4.89 14.62
CA ASP A 55 14.94 -5.18 15.72
C ASP A 55 16.39 -5.29 15.25
N ALA A 56 16.63 -5.96 14.12
CA ALA A 56 17.96 -6.04 13.52
C ALA A 56 18.50 -4.65 13.15
N THR A 57 17.65 -3.80 12.56
CA THR A 57 18.02 -2.42 12.21
C THR A 57 18.31 -1.58 13.45
N ARG A 58 17.47 -1.68 14.49
CA ARG A 58 17.67 -0.99 15.79
C ARG A 58 19.01 -1.37 16.40
N ASP A 59 19.31 -2.66 16.45
CA ASP A 59 20.52 -3.18 17.09
C ASP A 59 21.78 -2.81 16.31
N GLU A 60 21.72 -2.81 14.97
CA GLU A 60 22.80 -2.31 14.12
C GLU A 60 23.07 -0.83 14.36
N MET A 61 22.03 0.02 14.40
CA MET A 61 22.18 1.45 14.63
C MET A 61 22.73 1.74 16.03
N ASN A 62 22.26 1.04 17.07
CA ASN A 62 22.78 1.19 18.42
C ASN A 62 24.26 0.78 18.52
N ARG A 63 24.67 -0.31 17.84
CA ARG A 63 26.08 -0.70 17.73
C ARG A 63 26.93 0.34 16.99
N LEU A 64 26.39 0.96 15.94
CA LEU A 64 27.12 2.02 15.23
C LEU A 64 27.35 3.24 16.10
N ILE A 65 26.39 3.57 16.97
CA ILE A 65 26.57 4.62 17.98
C ILE A 65 27.69 4.20 18.92
N GLU A 66 27.59 3.04 19.57
CA GLU A 66 28.61 2.53 20.50
C GLU A 66 30.03 2.51 19.93
N ASN A 67 30.18 2.19 18.65
CA ASN A 67 31.49 2.07 18.02
C ASN A 67 32.03 3.39 17.44
N LYS A 68 31.18 4.38 17.13
CA LYS A 68 31.59 5.59 16.39
C LYS A 68 31.28 6.91 17.08
N LEU A 69 30.24 6.95 17.89
CA LEU A 69 29.76 8.10 18.64
C LEU A 69 29.80 7.68 20.10
N ASP A 70 30.90 8.02 20.77
CA ASP A 70 31.18 7.71 22.18
C ASP A 70 29.87 7.63 22.99
N ALA A 71 29.42 6.39 23.26
CA ALA A 71 28.02 6.16 23.63
C ALA A 71 27.66 6.68 25.02
N ASP A 72 28.66 7.09 25.80
CA ASP A 72 28.52 7.73 27.11
C ASP A 72 28.34 9.26 27.01
N ASP A 73 28.51 9.85 25.83
CA ASP A 73 28.17 11.26 25.60
C ASP A 73 26.64 11.46 25.55
N ASP A 74 26.19 12.63 25.99
CA ASP A 74 24.76 12.96 26.15
C ASP A 74 24.00 12.83 24.80
N ASP A 75 24.69 13.15 23.71
CA ASP A 75 24.21 13.00 22.34
C ASP A 75 24.06 11.52 21.92
N GLY A 76 24.99 10.65 22.33
CA GLY A 76 24.95 9.21 22.06
C GLY A 76 23.79 8.52 22.77
N ILE A 77 23.56 8.87 24.04
CA ILE A 77 22.42 8.39 24.83
C ILE A 77 21.10 8.82 24.18
N ARG A 78 21.00 10.10 23.80
CA ARG A 78 19.80 10.64 23.17
C ARG A 78 19.50 9.99 21.81
N LEU A 79 20.53 9.69 21.03
CA LEU A 79 20.36 9.05 19.73
C LEU A 79 19.89 7.60 19.86
N LYS A 80 20.42 6.84 20.83
CA LYS A 80 19.93 5.49 21.17
C LYS A 80 18.47 5.52 21.60
N PHE A 81 18.08 6.49 22.42
CA PHE A 81 16.68 6.66 22.82
C PHE A 81 15.75 6.86 21.62
N LEU A 82 16.11 7.75 20.69
CA LEU A 82 15.31 8.00 19.49
C LEU A 82 15.18 6.77 18.58
N ILE A 83 16.25 5.98 18.44
CA ILE A 83 16.23 4.75 17.65
C ILE A 83 15.30 3.70 18.29
N ASN A 84 15.33 3.58 19.61
CA ASN A 84 14.46 2.66 20.33
C ASN A 84 12.99 3.08 20.23
N GLU A 85 12.68 4.37 20.42
CA GLU A 85 11.32 4.92 20.25
C GLU A 85 10.80 4.71 18.82
N TRP A 86 11.64 4.93 17.81
CA TRP A 86 11.29 4.67 16.42
C TRP A 86 10.94 3.19 16.18
N ALA A 87 11.74 2.27 16.73
CA ALA A 87 11.51 0.84 16.59
C ALA A 87 10.17 0.43 17.22
N ASP A 88 9.89 0.92 18.43
CA ASP A 88 8.63 0.65 19.13
C ASP A 88 7.42 1.24 18.41
N LEU A 89 7.53 2.46 17.88
CA LEU A 89 6.46 3.08 17.11
C LEU A 89 6.17 2.29 15.82
N LYS A 90 7.21 1.82 15.12
CA LYS A 90 7.04 0.97 13.94
C LYS A 90 6.35 -0.34 14.28
N LYS A 91 6.75 -1.02 15.35
CA LYS A 91 6.08 -2.25 15.82
C LYS A 91 4.62 -2.02 16.20
N ARG A 92 4.31 -0.92 16.89
CA ARG A 92 2.93 -0.55 17.24
C ARG A 92 2.07 -0.30 16.01
N VAL A 93 2.58 0.42 15.02
CA VAL A 93 1.86 0.63 13.75
C VAL A 93 1.58 -0.71 13.05
N PHE A 94 2.53 -1.65 13.07
CA PHE A 94 2.31 -2.99 12.52
C PHE A 94 1.27 -3.81 13.30
N SER A 95 1.27 -3.76 14.63
CA SER A 95 0.28 -4.47 15.46
C SER A 95 -1.10 -3.83 15.39
N GLU A 96 -1.19 -2.51 15.34
CA GLU A 96 -2.45 -1.76 15.21
C GLU A 96 -3.06 -1.89 13.82
N ARG A 97 -2.26 -1.89 12.74
CA ARG A 97 -2.76 -2.16 11.39
C ARG A 97 -3.31 -3.59 11.27
N ARG A 98 -2.73 -4.53 12.03
CA ARG A 98 -3.25 -5.90 12.20
C ARG A 98 -4.31 -6.02 13.30
N SER A 99 -4.69 -4.95 14.00
CA SER A 99 -5.63 -5.07 15.14
C SER A 99 -7.08 -5.41 14.74
N TRP A 100 -7.45 -5.24 13.47
CA TRP A 100 -8.68 -5.79 12.90
C TRP A 100 -8.59 -7.31 12.62
N VAL A 101 -7.38 -7.86 12.66
CA VAL A 101 -7.04 -9.28 12.46
C VAL A 101 -6.39 -9.79 13.75
N ARG A 102 -7.21 -10.13 14.76
CA ARG A 102 -6.86 -10.81 16.04
C ARG A 102 -5.42 -10.60 16.55
N ASN A 103 -5.26 -9.80 17.61
CA ASN A 103 -3.97 -9.64 18.27
C ASN A 103 -3.82 -10.70 19.40
N PRO A 104 -3.00 -11.75 19.24
CA PRO A 104 -2.88 -12.82 20.22
C PRO A 104 -2.37 -12.34 21.59
N ASP A 105 -1.65 -11.22 21.62
CA ASP A 105 -1.08 -10.64 22.84
C ASP A 105 -2.05 -9.72 23.61
N LYS A 106 -3.22 -9.38 23.04
CA LYS A 106 -4.23 -8.55 23.73
C LYS A 106 -5.18 -9.37 24.60
N ASP A 107 -5.26 -10.68 24.37
CA ASP A 107 -6.18 -11.59 25.05
C ASP A 107 -5.49 -12.39 26.18
N SER A 108 -4.23 -12.09 26.48
CA SER A 108 -3.42 -12.78 27.49
C SER A 108 -3.34 -12.07 28.85
N GLU A 109 -4.19 -11.07 29.11
CA GLU A 109 -4.40 -10.46 30.43
C GLU A 109 -5.68 -10.96 31.11
#